data_AF-A0A091LE21-F1
#
_entry.id   AF-A0A091LE21-F1
#
_cell.length_a   1.000
_cell.length_b   1.000
_cell.length_c   1.000
_cell.angle_alpha   90.00
_cell.angle_beta   90.00
_cell.angle_gamma   90.00
#
_symmetry.space_group_name_H-M   'P 1'
#
loop_
_entity.id
_entity.type
_entity.pdbx_description
1 polymer ?
#
loop_
_entity_poly.entity_id
_entity_poly.type
_entity_poly.pdbx_seq_one_letter_code
_entity_poly.pdbx_strand_id
1 'polypeptide(L)'
;FLSYRFIAKNIMRLQRLGITHVLNAAEGKSFMHVNTNAEFYEGTGIRYHGIKANDTQEFNLSRYFEEAADFIEKALSQKDGK
;
A
#
# COMPACT_ATOMS: atom_id res chain seq x y z
N PHE A 1 -5.25 0.65 8.45
CA PHE A 1 -4.06 0.62 9.34
C PHE A 1 -2.97 1.46 8.71
N LEU A 2 -2.34 2.36 9.47
CA LEU A 2 -1.07 3.00 9.09
C LEU A 2 0.08 2.20 9.68
N SER A 3 1.19 2.06 8.94
CA SER A 3 2.28 1.15 9.31
C SER A 3 3.62 1.56 8.69
N TYR A 4 4.70 0.92 9.14
CA TYR A 4 6.08 1.20 8.71
C TYR A 4 6.58 0.25 7.61
N ARG A 5 7.66 0.65 6.93
CA ARG A 5 8.38 -0.12 5.89
C ARG A 5 8.61 -1.59 6.24
N PHE A 6 8.97 -1.89 7.49
CA PHE A 6 9.29 -3.26 7.93
C PHE A 6 8.06 -4.18 8.01
N ILE A 7 6.87 -3.62 8.24
CA ILE A 7 5.62 -4.38 8.24
C ILE A 7 5.18 -4.70 6.82
N ALA A 8 5.25 -3.72 5.92
CA ALA A 8 4.91 -3.92 4.50
C ALA A 8 5.73 -5.07 3.88
N LYS A 9 6.99 -5.23 4.29
CA LYS A 9 7.88 -6.29 3.80
C LYS A 9 7.66 -7.67 4.44
N ASN A 10 6.75 -7.82 5.40
CA ASN A 10 6.53 -9.08 6.11
C ASN A 10 5.16 -9.68 5.75
N ILE A 11 5.12 -10.43 4.64
CA ILE A 11 3.91 -11.07 4.11
C ILE A 11 3.22 -11.94 5.17
N MET A 12 3.98 -12.76 5.90
CA MET A 12 3.44 -13.64 6.94
C MET A 12 2.69 -12.83 8.02
N ARG A 13 3.28 -11.71 8.46
CA ARG A 13 2.64 -10.84 9.45
C ARG A 13 1.41 -10.14 8.88
N LEU A 14 1.45 -9.68 7.63
CA LEU A 14 0.29 -9.08 6.96
C LEU A 14 -0.89 -10.05 6.88
N GLN A 15 -0.62 -11.29 6.47
CA GLN A 15 -1.63 -12.36 6.40
C GLN A 15 -2.21 -12.69 7.77
N ARG A 16 -1.36 -12.81 8.81
CA ARG A 16 -1.82 -13.03 10.19
C ARG A 16 -2.71 -11.90 10.72
N LEU A 17 -2.48 -10.67 10.28
CA LEU A 17 -3.31 -9.51 10.62
C LEU A 17 -4.58 -9.40 9.75
N GLY A 18 -4.80 -10.32 8.81
CA GLY A 18 -5.92 -10.26 7.88
C GLY A 18 -5.84 -9.09 6.91
N ILE A 19 -4.64 -8.60 6.61
CA ILE A 19 -4.43 -7.54 5.61
C ILE A 19 -4.60 -8.14 4.22
N THR A 20 -5.57 -7.60 3.48
CA THR A 20 -5.92 -8.02 2.11
C THR A 20 -5.41 -7.04 1.04
N HIS A 21 -5.12 -5.81 1.43
CA HIS A 21 -4.78 -4.71 0.53
C HIS A 21 -3.63 -3.90 1.14
N VAL A 22 -2.62 -3.56 0.32
CA VAL A 22 -1.50 -2.71 0.70
C VAL A 22 -1.45 -1.51 -0.24
N LEU A 23 -1.61 -0.32 0.32
CA LEU A 23 -1.34 0.96 -0.33
C LEU A 23 0.04 1.46 0.12
N ASN A 24 1.03 1.43 -0.77
CA ASN A 24 2.36 1.93 -0.50
C ASN A 24 2.50 3.37 -0.99
N ALA A 25 2.35 4.33 -0.08
CA ALA A 25 2.46 5.75 -0.39
C ALA A 25 3.92 6.24 -0.58
N ALA A 26 4.92 5.36 -0.53
CA ALA A 26 6.33 5.70 -0.66
C ALA A 26 7.05 4.66 -1.54
N GLU A 27 6.43 4.23 -2.65
CA GLU A 27 7.04 3.27 -3.56
C GLU A 27 8.32 3.83 -4.20
N GLY A 28 9.41 3.07 -4.12
CA GLY A 28 10.66 3.47 -4.76
C GLY A 28 11.86 2.68 -4.26
N LYS A 29 13.00 2.89 -4.92
CA LYS A 29 14.25 2.16 -4.64
C LYS A 29 15.24 2.93 -3.76
N SER A 30 15.03 4.24 -3.53
CA SER A 30 15.95 5.02 -2.69
C SER A 30 15.76 4.72 -1.20
N PHE A 31 16.69 5.19 -0.37
CA PHE A 31 16.69 4.95 1.07
C PHE A 31 15.41 5.42 1.77
N MET A 32 14.83 6.54 1.31
CA MET A 32 13.60 7.11 1.86
C MET A 32 12.33 6.39 1.41
N HIS A 33 12.44 5.40 0.51
CA HIS A 33 11.30 4.70 -0.07
C HIS A 33 11.19 3.23 0.38
N VAL A 34 9.98 2.69 0.23
CA VAL A 34 9.66 1.29 0.44
C VAL A 34 9.72 0.56 -0.90
N ASN A 35 10.84 -0.15 -1.10
CA ASN A 35 11.05 -1.00 -2.28
C ASN A 35 10.22 -2.29 -2.18
N THR A 36 8.94 -2.17 -2.54
CA THR A 36 7.99 -3.24 -2.85
C THR A 36 7.21 -2.82 -4.10
N ASN A 37 6.64 -3.78 -4.82
CA ASN A 37 5.81 -3.56 -6.01
C ASN A 37 4.73 -4.66 -6.08
N ALA A 38 3.94 -4.70 -7.14
CA ALA A 38 2.93 -5.74 -7.32
C ALA A 38 3.52 -7.17 -7.31
N GLU A 39 4.66 -7.37 -7.98
CA GLU A 39 5.37 -8.65 -8.05
C GLU A 39 5.77 -9.16 -6.66
N PHE A 40 6.17 -8.27 -5.75
CA PHE A 40 6.51 -8.63 -4.37
C PHE A 40 5.34 -9.32 -3.62
N TYR A 41 4.09 -9.00 -3.96
CA TYR A 41 2.89 -9.57 -3.34
C TYR A 41 2.23 -10.65 -4.20
N GLU A 42 2.82 -11.03 -5.34
CA GLU A 42 2.26 -12.04 -6.23
C GLU A 42 2.09 -13.39 -5.51
N GLY A 43 0.96 -14.07 -5.74
CA GLY A 43 0.64 -15.35 -5.11
C GLY A 43 0.28 -15.27 -3.61
N THR A 44 0.36 -14.10 -2.96
CA THR A 44 0.07 -13.97 -1.53
C THR A 44 -1.41 -13.76 -1.19
N GLY A 45 -2.22 -13.41 -2.20
CA GLY A 45 -3.60 -12.96 -2.03
C GLY A 45 -3.75 -11.49 -1.61
N ILE A 46 -2.64 -10.77 -1.39
CA ILE A 46 -2.64 -9.35 -1.05
C ILE A 46 -2.68 -8.52 -2.34
N ARG A 47 -3.66 -7.63 -2.47
CA ARG A 47 -3.70 -6.66 -3.57
C ARG A 47 -2.82 -5.46 -3.25
N TYR A 48 -2.08 -4.97 -4.25
CA TYR A 48 -1.11 -3.91 -4.08
C TYR A 48 -1.44 -2.69 -4.93
N HIS A 49 -1.25 -1.50 -4.35
CA HIS A 49 -1.21 -0.23 -5.08
C HIS A 49 -0.05 0.62 -4.56
N GLY A 50 0.73 1.22 -5.47
CA GLY A 50 1.95 1.94 -5.15
C GLY A 50 1.92 3.37 -5.69
N ILE A 51 2.20 4.33 -4.82
CA ILE A 51 2.39 5.74 -5.17
C ILE A 51 3.87 6.06 -4.96
N LYS A 52 4.52 6.56 -6.00
CA LYS A 52 5.94 6.97 -5.96
C LYS A 52 6.08 8.38 -5.40
N ALA A 53 5.62 8.59 -4.17
CA ALA A 53 5.66 9.91 -3.53
C ALA A 53 6.99 10.18 -2.84
N ASN A 54 7.49 11.38 -3.02
CA ASN A 54 8.56 11.94 -2.20
C ASN A 54 7.95 12.65 -0.99
N ASP A 55 8.56 12.49 0.19
CA ASP A 55 8.19 13.23 1.40
C ASP A 55 8.82 14.63 1.37
N THR A 56 8.32 15.48 0.46
CA THR A 56 8.73 16.88 0.32
C THR A 56 7.52 17.77 0.04
N GLN A 57 7.63 19.07 0.33
CA GLN A 57 6.54 20.03 0.13
C GLN A 57 6.21 20.25 -1.35
N GLU A 58 7.18 20.04 -2.23
CA GLU A 58 7.04 20.21 -3.68
C GLU A 58 6.30 19.04 -4.33
N PHE A 59 6.25 17.88 -3.66
CA PHE A 59 5.54 16.73 -4.18
C PHE A 59 4.03 16.95 -4.03
N ASN A 60 3.34 17.10 -5.17
CA ASN A 60 1.90 17.25 -5.18
C ASN A 60 1.19 15.90 -4.94
N LEU A 61 1.04 15.54 -3.67
CA LEU A 61 0.34 14.32 -3.25
C LEU A 61 -1.16 14.36 -3.57
N SER A 62 -1.75 15.56 -3.69
CA SER A 62 -3.20 15.69 -3.91
C SER A 62 -3.66 15.09 -5.24
N ARG A 63 -2.75 14.95 -6.21
CA ARG A 63 -3.00 14.27 -7.49
C ARG A 63 -3.38 12.79 -7.33
N TYR A 64 -3.06 12.18 -6.20
CA TYR A 64 -3.31 10.76 -5.93
C TYR A 64 -4.47 10.54 -4.95
N PHE A 65 -5.14 11.60 -4.48
CA PHE A 65 -6.17 11.46 -3.45
C PHE A 65 -7.37 10.64 -3.93
N GLU A 66 -7.85 10.89 -5.14
CA GLU A 66 -8.98 10.15 -5.71
C GLU A 66 -8.62 8.68 -5.94
N GLU A 67 -7.49 8.40 -6.59
CA GLU A 67 -7.01 7.04 -6.83
C GLU A 67 -6.78 6.25 -5.51
N ALA A 68 -6.18 6.89 -4.49
CA ALA A 68 -5.97 6.28 -3.19
C ALA A 68 -7.30 6.03 -2.46
N ALA A 69 -8.24 6.96 -2.53
CA ALA A 69 -9.57 6.82 -1.94
C ALA A 69 -10.33 5.66 -2.59
N ASP A 70 -10.34 5.59 -3.92
CA ASP A 70 -10.94 4.49 -4.69
C ASP A 70 -10.34 3.13 -4.31
N PHE A 71 -9.01 3.06 -4.15
CA PHE A 71 -8.35 1.82 -3.75
C PHE A 71 -8.78 1.38 -2.34
N ILE A 72 -8.90 2.34 -1.41
CA ILE A 72 -9.38 2.08 -0.04
C ILE A 72 -10.85 1.66 -0.06
N GLU A 73 -11.71 2.33 -0.82
CA GLU A 73 -13.13 2.01 -0.93
C GLU A 73 -13.35 0.60 -1.53
N LYS A 74 -12.60 0.24 -2.57
CA LYS A 74 -12.59 -1.11 -3.13
C LYS A 74 -12.12 -2.15 -2.11
N ALA A 75 -11.14 -1.80 -1.27
CA ALA A 75 -10.64 -2.70 -0.23
C ALA A 75 -11.68 -2.93 0.88
N LEU A 76 -12.47 -1.91 1.21
CA LEU A 76 -13.51 -1.96 2.23
C LEU A 76 -14.77 -2.66 1.72
N SER A 77 -15.17 -2.44 0.47
CA SER A 77 -16.35 -3.08 -0.14
C SER A 77 -16.15 -4.58 -0.44
N GLN A 78 -14.92 -5.03 -0.69
CA GLN A 78 -14.61 -6.46 -0.84
C GLN A 78 -14.67 -7.24 0.47
N LYS A 79 -14.57 -6.55 1.61
CA LYS A 79 -15.00 -7.13 2.87
C LYS A 79 -16.52 -7.02 2.89
N ASP A 80 -17.19 -7.99 2.28
CA ASP A 80 -18.63 -8.15 2.40
C ASP A 80 -19.05 -7.91 3.85
N GLY A 81 -20.07 -7.05 3.99
CA GLY A 81 -20.66 -6.69 5.27
C GLY A 81 -20.88 -7.90 6.17
N LYS A 82 -20.23 -7.85 7.32
CA LYS A 82 -20.79 -8.36 8.57
C LYS A 82 -20.80 -7.23 9.57
#